data_AF-A0A7W2XBI3-F1
#
_entry.id   AF-A0A7W2XBI3-F1
#
_cell.length_a   1.000
_cell.length_b   1.000
_cell.length_c   1.000
_cell.angle_alpha   90.00
_cell.angle_beta   90.00
_cell.angle_gamma   90.00
#
_symmetry.space_group_name_H-M   'P 1'
#
loop_
_entity.id
_entity.type
_entity.pdbx_description
1 polymer ?
#
loop_
_entity_poly.entity_id
_entity_poly.type
_entity_poly.pdbx_seq_one_letter_code
_entity_poly.pdbx_strand_id
1 'polypeptide(L)'
;MPRSYLVTHESLNGVWNLLIDGGNAATFQFGQRGRYSGALRCVLDELKEKGQKIDLAILTHIDDDHIGGLLKAFETPGYLSEMVSSIWFNSSRFITDYFNVAEISDNDIHLRDDSPLTSVRQGKNLETLLNEISCARQPVVMASQEIIKGPFTFTILSPDEDKLRKLLHKWPDDPDPTTTSGHATDYDLSLDDIWADDIFENDPSDYNGSSIAFILEAEGKRMLFLGDAHDKIIVRSLRALGYSETRKLPLDFVKISHHGSQYNTSSEFLSLLNTHRFIISTNGAIHGLPNKRTIARILASGSGNIYFNYSEIISPLLHEHETETYSSRLVALDGKIRL
;
A
#
# COMPACT_ATOMS: atom_id res chain seq x y z
N MET A 1 -3.39 -9.63 -2.60
CA MET A 1 -2.05 -10.25 -2.78
C MET A 1 -1.11 -9.63 -1.76
N PRO A 2 0.07 -10.19 -1.44
CA PRO A 2 1.00 -9.47 -0.57
C PRO A 2 1.28 -8.08 -1.16
N ARG A 3 0.78 -7.03 -0.49
CA ARG A 3 1.09 -5.62 -0.78
C ARG A 3 0.71 -5.16 -2.21
N SER A 4 -0.25 -5.86 -2.84
CA SER A 4 -0.85 -5.47 -4.12
C SER A 4 -2.35 -5.78 -4.12
N TYR A 5 -3.13 -4.81 -4.56
CA TYR A 5 -4.60 -4.84 -4.51
C TYR A 5 -5.17 -4.51 -5.88
N LEU A 6 -6.00 -5.40 -6.41
CA LEU A 6 -6.83 -5.12 -7.57
C LEU A 6 -8.25 -4.82 -7.09
N VAL A 7 -8.75 -3.63 -7.42
CA VAL A 7 -10.16 -3.26 -7.26
C VAL A 7 -10.79 -3.26 -8.64
N THR A 8 -11.74 -4.16 -8.85
CA THR A 8 -12.49 -4.27 -10.10
C THR A 8 -13.91 -3.77 -9.88
N HIS A 9 -14.35 -2.83 -10.70
CA HIS A 9 -15.72 -2.34 -10.76
C HIS A 9 -16.36 -2.81 -12.07
N GLU A 10 -17.38 -3.66 -11.99
CA GLU A 10 -18.10 -4.19 -13.15
C GLU A 10 -19.49 -3.56 -13.22
N SER A 11 -19.82 -2.95 -14.36
CA SER A 11 -21.14 -2.35 -14.61
C SER A 11 -21.59 -2.64 -16.04
N LEU A 12 -22.83 -2.25 -16.37
CA LEU A 12 -23.36 -2.31 -17.74
C LEU A 12 -22.51 -1.49 -18.74
N ASN A 13 -21.77 -0.49 -18.26
CA ASN A 13 -20.94 0.39 -19.09
C ASN A 13 -19.51 -0.14 -19.30
N GLY A 14 -19.19 -1.32 -18.74
CA GLY A 14 -17.88 -1.96 -18.84
C GLY A 14 -17.24 -2.24 -17.49
N VAL A 15 -16.00 -2.72 -17.56
CA VAL A 15 -15.16 -3.10 -16.42
C VAL A 15 -14.06 -2.06 -16.23
N TRP A 16 -13.88 -1.62 -14.99
CA TRP A 16 -12.79 -0.74 -14.58
C TRP A 16 -11.88 -1.45 -13.58
N ASN A 17 -10.57 -1.44 -13.83
CA ASN A 17 -9.57 -2.08 -12.99
C ASN A 17 -8.60 -1.04 -12.41
N LEU A 18 -8.61 -0.92 -11.09
CA LEU A 18 -7.67 -0.13 -10.30
C LEU A 18 -6.65 -1.07 -9.64
N LEU A 19 -5.38 -0.91 -9.98
CA LEU A 19 -4.27 -1.60 -9.32
C LEU A 19 -3.61 -0.66 -8.31
N ILE A 20 -3.52 -1.07 -7.05
CA ILE A 20 -2.85 -0.31 -5.99
C ILE A 20 -1.63 -1.13 -5.55
N ASP A 21 -0.45 -0.56 -5.80
CA ASP A 21 0.86 -1.14 -5.60
C ASP A 21 1.09 -2.48 -6.34
N GLY A 22 2.35 -2.85 -6.51
CA GLY A 22 2.77 -4.11 -7.12
C GLY A 22 3.18 -5.16 -6.10
N GLY A 23 3.43 -4.78 -4.85
CA GLY A 23 4.12 -5.65 -3.91
C GLY A 23 5.62 -5.76 -4.25
N ASN A 24 6.34 -6.66 -3.58
CA ASN A 24 7.73 -6.99 -3.92
C ASN A 24 7.86 -7.67 -5.30
N ALA A 25 9.07 -7.79 -5.85
CA ALA A 25 9.29 -8.43 -7.15
C ALA A 25 8.72 -9.88 -7.24
N ALA A 26 8.69 -10.61 -6.12
CA ALA A 26 8.19 -11.98 -6.05
C ALA A 26 6.66 -12.08 -6.25
N THR A 27 5.92 -10.99 -6.06
CA THR A 27 4.48 -10.95 -6.38
C THR A 27 4.24 -11.08 -7.87
N PHE A 28 5.17 -10.66 -8.72
CA PHE A 28 5.08 -10.85 -10.15
C PHE A 28 5.70 -12.19 -10.56
N GLN A 29 6.96 -12.45 -10.19
CA GLN A 29 7.63 -13.71 -10.52
C GLN A 29 8.64 -14.10 -9.45
N PHE A 30 8.74 -15.40 -9.14
CA PHE A 30 9.65 -15.92 -8.13
C PHE A 30 10.33 -17.24 -8.55
N GLY A 31 11.30 -17.67 -7.74
CA GLY A 31 12.12 -18.85 -8.00
C GLY A 31 13.31 -18.57 -8.93
N GLN A 32 14.14 -19.61 -9.16
CA GLN A 32 15.34 -19.48 -9.97
C GLN A 32 14.98 -18.98 -11.38
N ARG A 33 15.56 -17.84 -11.78
CA ARG A 33 15.28 -17.15 -13.06
C ARG A 33 13.80 -16.79 -13.28
N GLY A 34 13.01 -16.55 -12.23
CA GLY A 34 11.61 -16.10 -12.37
C GLY A 34 10.64 -17.16 -12.94
N ARG A 35 10.95 -18.45 -12.76
CA ARG A 35 10.20 -19.56 -13.37
C ARG A 35 8.75 -19.70 -12.91
N TYR A 36 8.38 -19.12 -11.77
CA TYR A 36 7.03 -19.23 -11.21
C TYR A 36 6.32 -17.88 -11.24
N SER A 37 5.04 -17.89 -11.67
CA SER A 37 4.18 -16.73 -11.59
C SER A 37 3.79 -16.46 -10.14
N GLY A 38 4.05 -15.24 -9.68
CA GLY A 38 3.52 -14.73 -8.43
C GLY A 38 2.08 -14.27 -8.60
N ALA A 39 1.46 -13.87 -7.48
CA ALA A 39 0.04 -13.55 -7.44
C ALA A 39 -0.36 -12.37 -8.36
N LEU A 40 0.45 -11.30 -8.43
CA LEU A 40 0.20 -10.17 -9.33
C LEU A 40 0.19 -10.63 -10.79
N ARG A 41 1.18 -11.45 -11.18
CA ARG A 41 1.23 -11.98 -12.55
C ARG A 41 0.03 -12.84 -12.87
N CYS A 42 -0.39 -13.73 -11.96
CA CYS A 42 -1.60 -14.54 -12.16
C CYS A 42 -2.83 -13.65 -12.39
N VAL A 43 -2.98 -12.57 -11.63
CA VAL A 43 -4.11 -11.64 -11.82
C VAL A 43 -4.01 -10.88 -13.13
N LEU A 44 -2.81 -10.42 -13.52
CA LEU A 44 -2.63 -9.78 -14.83
C LEU A 44 -2.90 -10.77 -15.98
N ASP A 45 -2.51 -12.03 -15.85
CA ASP A 45 -2.83 -13.09 -16.82
C ASP A 45 -4.36 -13.27 -16.93
N GLU A 46 -5.09 -13.34 -15.82
CA GLU A 46 -6.56 -13.39 -15.82
C GLU A 46 -7.20 -12.18 -16.53
N LEU A 47 -6.66 -10.97 -16.32
CA LEU A 47 -7.16 -9.77 -17.00
C LEU A 47 -6.86 -9.81 -18.50
N LYS A 48 -5.66 -10.26 -18.90
CA LYS A 48 -5.28 -10.41 -20.31
C LYS A 48 -6.16 -11.41 -21.04
N GLU A 49 -6.46 -12.55 -20.42
CA GLU A 49 -7.35 -13.57 -20.99
C GLU A 49 -8.75 -13.00 -21.26
N LYS A 50 -9.20 -12.06 -20.44
CA LYS A 50 -10.48 -11.35 -20.61
C LYS A 50 -10.40 -10.15 -21.55
N GLY A 51 -9.23 -9.86 -22.13
CA GLY A 51 -9.01 -8.64 -22.93
C GLY A 51 -9.16 -7.34 -22.12
N GLN A 52 -9.01 -7.42 -20.80
CA GLN A 52 -9.10 -6.29 -19.90
C GLN A 52 -7.73 -5.63 -19.70
N LYS A 53 -7.77 -4.39 -19.24
CA LYS A 53 -6.60 -3.54 -18.99
C LYS A 53 -6.60 -3.06 -17.55
N ILE A 54 -5.52 -2.39 -17.13
CA ILE A 54 -5.46 -1.62 -15.89
C ILE A 54 -5.77 -0.16 -16.24
N ASP A 55 -6.94 0.32 -15.85
CA ASP A 55 -7.37 1.69 -16.15
C ASP A 55 -6.60 2.73 -15.34
N LEU A 56 -6.25 2.38 -14.10
CA LEU A 56 -5.42 3.18 -13.21
C LEU A 56 -4.53 2.26 -12.37
N ALA A 57 -3.22 2.53 -12.38
CA ALA A 57 -2.29 2.03 -11.37
C ALA A 57 -1.96 3.15 -10.37
N ILE A 58 -1.90 2.85 -9.08
CA ILE A 58 -1.43 3.78 -8.04
C ILE A 58 -0.21 3.14 -7.41
N LEU A 59 0.92 3.83 -7.50
CA LEU A 59 2.11 3.53 -6.72
C LEU A 59 2.13 4.46 -5.51
N THR A 60 1.90 3.91 -4.32
CA THR A 60 1.74 4.70 -3.11
C THR A 60 3.04 5.34 -2.66
N HIS A 61 4.16 4.61 -2.73
CA HIS A 61 5.53 5.07 -2.49
C HIS A 61 6.55 4.08 -3.09
N ILE A 62 7.85 4.31 -2.88
CA ILE A 62 8.93 3.69 -3.65
C ILE A 62 9.56 2.42 -3.06
N ASP A 63 9.20 2.02 -1.84
CA ASP A 63 9.86 0.89 -1.19
C ASP A 63 9.66 -0.39 -2.02
N ASP A 64 10.69 -1.27 -2.05
CA ASP A 64 10.74 -2.44 -2.94
C ASP A 64 9.49 -3.32 -2.83
N ASP A 65 8.95 -3.43 -1.63
CA ASP A 65 7.79 -4.23 -1.32
C ASP A 65 6.45 -3.60 -1.71
N HIS A 66 6.47 -2.39 -2.27
CA HIS A 66 5.35 -1.73 -2.95
C HIS A 66 5.58 -1.65 -4.46
N ILE A 67 6.80 -1.28 -4.89
CA ILE A 67 7.10 -1.01 -6.30
C ILE A 67 7.58 -2.23 -7.08
N GLY A 68 8.28 -3.18 -6.44
CA GLY A 68 9.10 -4.19 -7.13
C GLY A 68 8.31 -5.06 -8.11
N GLY A 69 7.08 -5.43 -7.76
CA GLY A 69 6.17 -6.17 -8.63
C GLY A 69 5.70 -5.36 -9.84
N LEU A 70 5.51 -4.04 -9.69
CA LEU A 70 5.19 -3.15 -10.82
C LEU A 70 6.38 -3.05 -11.76
N LEU A 71 7.60 -2.86 -11.26
CA LEU A 71 8.80 -2.78 -12.10
C LEU A 71 8.96 -4.04 -12.94
N LYS A 72 8.84 -5.21 -12.32
CA LYS A 72 8.88 -6.50 -13.03
C LYS A 72 7.80 -6.61 -14.10
N ALA A 73 6.60 -6.12 -13.81
CA ALA A 73 5.50 -6.14 -14.76
C ALA A 73 5.64 -5.11 -15.90
N PHE A 74 6.35 -3.98 -15.68
CA PHE A 74 6.71 -3.03 -16.74
C PHE A 74 7.88 -3.53 -17.60
N GLU A 75 8.85 -4.21 -16.99
CA GLU A 75 9.99 -4.84 -17.66
C GLU A 75 9.56 -5.98 -18.60
N THR A 76 8.48 -6.69 -18.25
CA THR A 76 8.05 -7.89 -18.98
C THR A 76 7.14 -7.53 -20.16
N PRO A 77 7.51 -7.86 -21.42
CA PRO A 77 6.67 -7.62 -22.59
C PRO A 77 5.29 -8.28 -22.47
N GLY A 78 4.25 -7.61 -22.95
CA GLY A 78 2.87 -8.06 -22.87
C GLY A 78 2.19 -7.85 -21.51
N TYR A 79 2.79 -7.13 -20.57
CA TYR A 79 2.17 -6.83 -19.26
C TYR A 79 1.92 -5.33 -19.10
N LEU A 80 2.37 -4.69 -18.01
CA LEU A 80 1.92 -3.34 -17.66
C LEU A 80 2.28 -2.30 -18.73
N SER A 81 3.38 -2.48 -19.46
CA SER A 81 3.74 -1.60 -20.59
C SER A 81 2.70 -1.57 -21.71
N GLU A 82 1.87 -2.61 -21.84
CA GLU A 82 0.80 -2.72 -22.84
C GLU A 82 -0.60 -2.70 -22.22
N MET A 83 -0.71 -2.92 -20.90
CA MET A 83 -1.98 -3.05 -20.18
C MET A 83 -2.38 -1.82 -19.39
N VAL A 84 -1.47 -0.92 -19.02
CA VAL A 84 -1.80 0.23 -18.15
C VAL A 84 -2.23 1.45 -18.98
N SER A 85 -3.34 2.07 -18.62
CA SER A 85 -3.81 3.30 -19.27
C SER A 85 -3.37 4.58 -18.54
N SER A 86 -3.28 4.53 -17.21
CA SER A 86 -2.92 5.67 -16.38
C SER A 86 -2.21 5.21 -15.12
N ILE A 87 -1.33 6.06 -14.59
CA ILE A 87 -0.64 5.79 -13.33
C ILE A 87 -0.52 7.06 -12.47
N TRP A 88 -0.73 6.90 -11.17
CA TRP A 88 -0.42 7.90 -10.16
C TRP A 88 0.85 7.50 -9.44
N PHE A 89 1.82 8.41 -9.44
CA PHE A 89 3.09 8.23 -8.75
C PHE A 89 3.71 9.60 -8.54
N ASN A 90 3.96 9.97 -7.27
CA ASN A 90 4.71 11.16 -6.92
C ASN A 90 6.21 10.92 -7.13
N SER A 91 6.64 10.89 -8.39
CA SER A 91 8.05 10.68 -8.73
C SER A 91 8.90 11.89 -8.32
N SER A 92 10.21 11.66 -8.15
CA SER A 92 11.17 12.74 -7.87
C SER A 92 10.99 13.90 -8.85
N ARG A 93 10.87 13.61 -10.15
CA ARG A 93 10.63 14.59 -11.20
C ARG A 93 9.38 15.43 -10.97
N PHE A 94 8.24 14.80 -10.68
CA PHE A 94 6.99 15.53 -10.43
C PHE A 94 7.03 16.35 -9.15
N ILE A 95 7.73 15.86 -8.11
CA ILE A 95 7.93 16.60 -6.87
C ILE A 95 8.83 17.81 -7.12
N THR A 96 9.96 17.65 -7.81
CA THR A 96 10.87 18.76 -8.12
C THR A 96 10.22 19.80 -9.01
N ASP A 97 9.44 19.37 -10.02
CA ASP A 97 8.66 20.26 -10.89
C ASP A 97 7.62 21.06 -10.08
N TYR A 98 6.88 20.40 -9.19
CA TYR A 98 5.87 21.05 -8.34
C TYR A 98 6.47 22.13 -7.43
N PHE A 99 7.64 21.88 -6.84
CA PHE A 99 8.34 22.86 -6.01
C PHE A 99 9.21 23.84 -6.79
N ASN A 100 9.27 23.73 -8.12
CA ASN A 100 10.11 24.53 -9.00
C ASN A 100 11.59 24.52 -8.55
N VAL A 101 12.11 23.31 -8.28
CA VAL A 101 13.52 23.06 -7.96
C VAL A 101 14.16 22.17 -9.01
N ALA A 102 15.50 22.13 -9.04
CA ALA A 102 16.22 21.30 -10.01
C ALA A 102 15.90 19.81 -9.83
N GLU A 103 15.76 19.11 -10.95
CA GLU A 103 15.57 17.66 -10.98
C GLU A 103 16.73 16.94 -10.28
N ILE A 104 16.39 15.90 -9.51
CA ILE A 104 17.36 15.04 -8.82
C ILE A 104 17.41 13.72 -9.57
N SER A 105 18.24 13.65 -10.62
CA SER A 105 18.34 12.48 -11.49
C SER A 105 18.83 11.21 -10.78
N ASP A 106 19.51 11.35 -9.62
CA ASP A 106 19.89 10.21 -8.78
C ASP A 106 18.68 9.41 -8.27
N ASN A 107 17.48 10.01 -8.28
CA ASN A 107 16.23 9.38 -7.85
C ASN A 107 15.47 8.70 -9.00
N ASP A 108 16.07 8.64 -10.20
CA ASP A 108 15.47 7.98 -11.35
C ASP A 108 15.30 6.48 -11.10
N ILE A 109 14.10 5.96 -11.37
CA ILE A 109 13.81 4.54 -11.22
C ILE A 109 14.18 3.82 -12.51
N HIS A 110 15.17 2.94 -12.44
CA HIS A 110 15.67 2.20 -13.59
C HIS A 110 15.05 0.80 -13.69
N LEU A 111 14.56 0.47 -14.88
CA LEU A 111 14.07 -0.86 -15.23
C LEU A 111 15.23 -1.72 -15.73
N ARG A 112 15.27 -2.98 -15.30
CA ARG A 112 16.27 -3.95 -15.78
C ARG A 112 15.93 -4.37 -17.21
N ASP A 113 16.94 -4.36 -18.06
CA ASP A 113 16.84 -4.94 -19.39
C ASP A 113 17.18 -6.44 -19.29
N ASP A 114 16.17 -7.31 -19.44
CA ASP A 114 16.35 -8.77 -19.47
C ASP A 114 16.67 -9.29 -20.89
N SER A 115 16.98 -8.39 -21.85
CA SER A 115 17.41 -8.79 -23.20
C SER A 115 18.71 -9.60 -23.16
N PRO A 116 18.74 -10.83 -23.72
CA PRO A 116 19.95 -11.66 -23.77
C PRO A 116 21.03 -11.16 -24.76
N LEU A 117 20.86 -9.99 -25.39
CA LEU A 117 21.63 -9.54 -26.55
C LEU A 117 22.58 -8.36 -26.32
N THR A 118 22.64 -7.75 -25.13
CA THR A 118 23.53 -6.61 -24.87
C THR A 118 24.37 -6.81 -23.61
N SER A 119 25.68 -6.89 -23.79
CA SER A 119 26.69 -6.99 -22.72
C SER A 119 26.86 -5.70 -21.90
N VAL A 120 26.01 -4.70 -22.14
CA VAL A 120 25.93 -3.45 -21.40
C VAL A 120 24.52 -3.35 -20.84
N ARG A 121 24.37 -3.57 -19.52
CA ARG A 121 23.10 -3.38 -18.80
C ARG A 121 22.77 -1.88 -18.72
N GLN A 122 22.22 -1.31 -19.79
CA GLN A 122 21.65 0.03 -19.76
C GLN A 122 20.15 -0.10 -19.53
N GLY A 123 19.76 -0.07 -18.25
CA GLY A 123 18.35 -0.07 -17.88
C GLY A 123 17.66 1.22 -18.32
N LYS A 124 16.46 1.09 -18.89
CA LYS A 124 15.64 2.24 -19.29
C LYS A 124 14.99 2.87 -18.04
N ASN A 125 14.97 4.20 -17.96
CA ASN A 125 14.26 4.92 -16.90
C ASN A 125 12.73 4.70 -17.02
N LEU A 126 12.04 4.44 -15.90
CA LEU A 126 10.60 4.24 -15.82
C LEU A 126 9.80 5.43 -16.37
N GLU A 127 10.18 6.68 -16.08
CA GLU A 127 9.54 7.88 -16.65
C GLU A 127 9.65 7.90 -18.17
N THR A 128 10.81 7.52 -18.73
CA THR A 128 10.99 7.40 -20.17
C THR A 128 10.08 6.32 -20.75
N LEU A 129 9.96 5.16 -20.09
CA LEU A 129 9.04 4.11 -20.52
C LEU A 129 7.59 4.60 -20.53
N LEU A 130 7.15 5.23 -19.45
CA LEU A 130 5.77 5.71 -19.29
C LEU A 130 5.39 6.76 -20.35
N ASN A 131 6.34 7.63 -20.72
CA ASN A 131 6.16 8.58 -21.82
C ASN A 131 6.02 7.87 -23.17
N GLU A 132 6.86 6.88 -23.46
CA GLU A 132 6.83 6.16 -24.74
C GLU A 132 5.54 5.36 -24.94
N ILE A 133 5.01 4.73 -23.87
CA ILE A 133 3.74 4.01 -23.94
C ILE A 133 2.52 4.94 -23.85
N SER A 134 2.73 6.26 -23.83
CA SER A 134 1.68 7.28 -23.71
C SER A 134 0.76 7.06 -22.50
N CYS A 135 1.32 6.56 -21.39
CA CYS A 135 0.56 6.31 -20.17
C CYS A 135 0.18 7.64 -19.52
N ALA A 136 -1.12 7.85 -19.24
CA ALA A 136 -1.58 9.10 -18.67
C ALA A 136 -1.08 9.27 -17.22
N ARG A 137 -0.37 10.36 -16.98
CA ARG A 137 0.21 10.70 -15.68
C ARG A 137 -0.64 11.75 -14.97
N GLN A 138 -0.88 11.55 -13.68
CA GLN A 138 -1.48 12.57 -12.82
C GLN A 138 -0.37 13.48 -12.27
N PRO A 139 -0.57 14.81 -12.19
CA PRO A 139 0.31 15.67 -11.41
C PRO A 139 0.42 15.20 -9.95
N VAL A 140 1.25 15.87 -9.16
CA VAL A 140 1.43 15.54 -7.74
C VAL A 140 0.08 15.29 -7.03
N VAL A 141 -0.04 14.08 -6.47
CA VAL A 141 -1.18 13.60 -5.70
C VAL A 141 -0.92 13.89 -4.23
N MET A 142 -1.76 14.73 -3.61
CA MET A 142 -1.55 15.19 -2.24
C MET A 142 -2.87 15.44 -1.50
N ALA A 143 -2.78 15.50 -0.17
CA ALA A 143 -3.89 15.66 0.75
C ALA A 143 -4.80 16.84 0.39
N SER A 144 -6.10 16.69 0.64
CA SER A 144 -7.18 17.65 0.31
C SER A 144 -7.59 17.67 -1.16
N GLN A 145 -6.91 16.94 -2.04
CA GLN A 145 -7.41 16.74 -3.40
C GLN A 145 -8.60 15.76 -3.40
N GLU A 146 -9.60 16.08 -4.22
CA GLU A 146 -10.63 15.15 -4.64
C GLU A 146 -10.43 14.89 -6.14
N ILE A 147 -10.29 13.61 -6.51
CA ILE A 147 -10.03 13.21 -7.90
C ILE A 147 -11.07 12.18 -8.31
N ILE A 148 -11.71 12.39 -9.46
CA ILE A 148 -12.66 11.44 -10.04
C ILE A 148 -12.01 10.77 -11.25
N LYS A 149 -11.99 9.43 -11.26
CA LYS A 149 -11.45 8.64 -12.38
C LYS A 149 -12.34 7.43 -12.63
N GLY A 150 -13.05 7.46 -13.76
CA GLY A 150 -14.02 6.40 -14.09
C GLY A 150 -15.14 6.35 -13.04
N PRO A 151 -15.45 5.18 -12.47
CA PRO A 151 -16.48 5.03 -11.44
C PRO A 151 -16.01 5.42 -10.03
N PHE A 152 -14.73 5.74 -9.87
CA PHE A 152 -14.10 5.95 -8.57
C PHE A 152 -13.97 7.44 -8.24
N THR A 153 -14.34 7.80 -7.02
CA THR A 153 -14.01 9.09 -6.39
C THR A 153 -12.94 8.84 -5.33
N PHE A 154 -11.87 9.62 -5.37
CA PHE A 154 -10.73 9.53 -4.46
C PHE A 154 -10.67 10.81 -3.63
N THR A 155 -10.76 10.70 -2.30
CA THR A 155 -10.40 11.78 -1.38
C THR A 155 -9.00 11.51 -0.85
N ILE A 156 -8.01 12.31 -1.26
CA ILE A 156 -6.61 12.11 -0.87
C ILE A 156 -6.38 12.65 0.54
N LEU A 157 -5.80 11.82 1.40
CA LEU A 157 -5.50 12.11 2.81
C LEU A 157 -4.01 12.33 3.09
N SER A 158 -3.13 11.76 2.27
CA SER A 158 -1.67 11.82 2.38
C SER A 158 -1.07 11.65 0.98
N PRO A 159 0.14 12.16 0.71
CA PRO A 159 0.98 13.01 1.57
C PRO A 159 0.49 14.46 1.62
N ASP A 160 0.94 15.24 2.61
CA ASP A 160 0.82 16.70 2.56
C ASP A 160 2.05 17.35 1.89
N GLU A 161 2.00 18.66 1.68
CA GLU A 161 3.11 19.39 1.06
C GLU A 161 4.41 19.28 1.87
N ASP A 162 4.33 19.29 3.20
CA ASP A 162 5.50 19.17 4.07
C ASP A 162 6.20 17.82 3.88
N LYS A 163 5.45 16.73 3.77
CA LYS A 163 5.99 15.39 3.50
C LYS A 163 6.61 15.28 2.11
N LEU A 164 6.00 15.88 1.09
CA LEU A 164 6.60 15.91 -0.24
C LEU A 164 7.88 16.73 -0.28
N ARG A 165 7.93 17.86 0.43
CA ARG A 165 9.13 18.71 0.52
C ARG A 165 10.31 17.97 1.15
N LYS A 166 10.05 17.06 2.08
CA LYS A 166 11.07 16.20 2.67
C LYS A 166 11.66 15.17 1.72
N LEU A 167 11.12 14.99 0.51
CA LEU A 167 11.71 14.11 -0.51
C LEU A 167 12.64 14.85 -1.48
N LEU A 168 12.87 16.16 -1.29
CA LEU A 168 13.75 16.99 -2.13
C LEU A 168 15.25 16.78 -1.81
N HIS A 169 15.66 15.52 -1.76
CA HIS A 169 17.04 15.08 -1.60
C HIS A 169 17.25 13.77 -2.36
N LYS A 170 18.51 13.34 -2.46
CA LYS A 170 18.83 12.02 -3.01
C LYS A 170 18.20 10.93 -2.13
N TRP A 171 17.30 10.13 -2.69
CA TRP A 171 16.70 8.98 -2.05
C TRP A 171 17.77 7.93 -1.75
N PRO A 172 17.58 7.11 -0.69
CA PRO A 172 18.58 6.15 -0.30
C PRO A 172 18.64 5.10 -1.42
N ASP A 173 19.84 4.62 -1.72
CA ASP A 173 19.94 3.35 -2.43
C ASP A 173 19.29 2.29 -1.52
N ASP A 174 18.44 1.41 -2.07
CA ASP A 174 17.61 0.44 -1.30
C ASP A 174 18.34 -0.05 -0.04
N PRO A 175 17.79 0.16 1.18
CA PRO A 175 18.43 -0.36 2.37
C PRO A 175 18.54 -1.87 2.21
N ASP A 176 19.77 -2.39 2.31
CA ASP A 176 20.00 -3.83 2.24
C ASP A 176 19.07 -4.51 3.27
N PRO A 177 18.14 -5.39 2.86
CA PRO A 177 17.20 -6.03 3.77
C PRO A 177 17.91 -6.88 4.84
N THR A 178 19.22 -7.10 4.72
CA THR A 178 20.06 -7.75 5.75
C THR A 178 20.56 -6.80 6.85
N THR A 179 20.38 -5.48 6.71
CA THR A 179 20.85 -4.48 7.69
C THR A 179 19.80 -4.03 8.72
N THR A 180 18.58 -4.58 8.65
CA THR A 180 17.54 -4.30 9.65
C THR A 180 17.79 -5.09 10.94
N SER A 181 17.81 -4.38 12.06
CA SER A 181 17.89 -4.89 13.43
C SER A 181 16.80 -5.92 13.73
N GLY A 182 17.13 -7.23 13.63
CA GLY A 182 16.40 -8.36 14.25
C GLY A 182 14.94 -8.59 13.86
N HIS A 183 14.53 -9.86 13.77
CA HIS A 183 13.12 -10.31 13.70
C HIS A 183 12.36 -10.07 15.02
N ALA A 184 12.63 -8.98 15.73
CA ALA A 184 12.01 -8.70 17.01
C ALA A 184 10.51 -8.45 16.78
N THR A 185 9.70 -9.31 17.39
CA THR A 185 8.25 -9.12 17.48
C THR A 185 7.92 -8.76 18.92
N ASP A 186 6.74 -8.19 19.15
CA ASP A 186 6.17 -7.89 20.46
C ASP A 186 5.12 -8.94 20.88
N TYR A 187 5.21 -10.15 20.31
CA TYR A 187 4.21 -11.21 20.49
C TYR A 187 4.26 -11.85 21.88
N ASP A 188 5.39 -11.70 22.57
CA ASP A 188 5.62 -12.14 23.95
C ASP A 188 4.85 -11.30 24.97
N LEU A 189 4.45 -10.07 24.63
CA LEU A 189 3.62 -9.22 25.50
C LEU A 189 2.17 -9.72 25.52
N SER A 190 1.50 -9.64 26.67
CA SER A 190 0.04 -9.84 26.74
C SER A 190 -0.70 -8.59 26.24
N LEU A 191 -1.95 -8.76 25.81
CA LEU A 191 -2.84 -7.66 25.42
C LEU A 191 -3.08 -6.70 26.59
N ASP A 192 -3.21 -7.22 27.81
CA ASP A 192 -3.42 -6.41 29.02
C ASP A 192 -2.19 -5.54 29.33
N ASP A 193 -0.97 -6.11 29.23
CA ASP A 193 0.28 -5.35 29.40
C ASP A 193 0.40 -4.26 28.34
N ILE A 194 0.06 -4.60 27.09
CA ILE A 194 0.05 -3.63 25.99
C ILE A 194 -0.92 -2.50 26.30
N TRP A 195 -2.17 -2.79 26.67
CA TRP A 195 -3.18 -1.75 26.92
C TRP A 195 -2.85 -0.87 28.13
N ALA A 196 -2.20 -1.42 29.15
CA ALA A 196 -1.81 -0.67 30.34
C ALA A 196 -0.73 0.40 30.03
N ASP A 197 0.22 0.06 29.16
CA ASP A 197 1.44 0.85 28.91
C ASP A 197 1.53 1.43 27.48
N ASP A 198 0.45 1.38 26.68
CA ASP A 198 0.48 1.81 25.28
C ASP A 198 0.75 3.31 25.12
N ILE A 199 1.85 3.64 24.46
CA ILE A 199 2.20 5.01 24.04
C ILE A 199 2.42 4.99 22.54
N PHE A 200 1.68 5.84 21.83
CA PHE A 200 1.82 5.97 20.39
C PHE A 200 3.02 6.85 20.02
N GLU A 201 3.93 6.29 19.24
CA GLU A 201 5.00 7.01 18.56
C GLU A 201 4.74 7.02 17.05
N ASN A 202 5.08 8.11 16.38
CA ASN A 202 4.82 8.25 14.96
C ASN A 202 6.01 7.76 14.14
N ASP A 203 5.73 7.14 13.00
CA ASP A 203 6.74 6.69 12.05
C ASP A 203 7.71 7.85 11.68
N PRO A 204 9.04 7.65 11.79
CA PRO A 204 10.01 8.68 11.44
C PRO A 204 10.38 8.69 9.94
N SER A 205 10.02 7.66 9.16
CA SER A 205 10.45 7.50 7.77
C SER A 205 9.84 8.58 6.86
N ASP A 206 10.67 9.37 6.19
CA ASP A 206 10.14 10.37 5.27
C ASP A 206 9.50 9.75 4.00
N TYR A 207 9.96 8.55 3.60
CA TYR A 207 9.41 7.79 2.47
C TYR A 207 8.02 7.23 2.77
N ASN A 208 7.83 6.64 3.95
CA ASN A 208 6.51 6.18 4.41
C ASN A 208 5.54 7.36 4.49
N GLY A 209 6.02 8.49 4.99
CA GLY A 209 5.26 9.74 5.06
C GLY A 209 4.85 10.32 3.71
N SER A 210 5.49 9.91 2.63
CA SER A 210 5.14 10.30 1.26
C SER A 210 4.02 9.44 0.64
N SER A 211 3.60 8.38 1.31
CA SER A 211 2.59 7.44 0.82
C SER A 211 1.29 8.14 0.42
N ILE A 212 0.83 7.84 -0.79
CA ILE A 212 -0.51 8.22 -1.25
C ILE A 212 -1.55 7.40 -0.48
N ALA A 213 -2.29 8.06 0.41
CA ALA A 213 -3.41 7.46 1.15
C ALA A 213 -4.71 8.15 0.77
N PHE A 214 -5.80 7.39 0.66
CA PHE A 214 -7.06 7.91 0.17
C PHE A 214 -8.29 7.13 0.64
N ILE A 215 -9.41 7.83 0.70
CA ILE A 215 -10.74 7.23 0.72
C ILE A 215 -11.14 6.96 -0.73
N LEU A 216 -11.52 5.72 -1.03
CA LEU A 216 -12.06 5.29 -2.32
C LEU A 216 -13.57 5.11 -2.20
N GLU A 217 -14.32 5.80 -3.06
CA GLU A 217 -15.77 5.68 -3.15
C GLU A 217 -16.21 5.21 -4.54
N ALA A 218 -17.08 4.21 -4.59
CA ALA A 218 -17.77 3.76 -5.80
C ALA A 218 -19.09 3.08 -5.43
N GLU A 219 -20.18 3.39 -6.13
CA GLU A 219 -21.52 2.77 -5.94
C GLU A 219 -22.00 2.70 -4.47
N GLY A 220 -21.72 3.75 -3.69
CA GLY A 220 -22.10 3.82 -2.28
C GLY A 220 -21.24 2.98 -1.33
N LYS A 221 -20.21 2.29 -1.85
CA LYS A 221 -19.15 1.66 -1.07
C LYS A 221 -18.06 2.66 -0.75
N ARG A 222 -17.46 2.53 0.43
CA ARG A 222 -16.37 3.39 0.89
C ARG A 222 -15.26 2.58 1.56
N MET A 223 -14.05 2.70 1.03
CA MET A 223 -12.89 1.94 1.47
C MET A 223 -11.73 2.89 1.77
N LEU A 224 -10.93 2.58 2.78
CA LEU A 224 -9.77 3.40 3.15
C LEU A 224 -8.46 2.63 2.86
N PHE A 225 -7.62 3.20 2.00
CA PHE A 225 -6.29 2.66 1.67
C PHE A 225 -5.22 3.60 2.19
N LEU A 226 -4.40 3.11 3.12
CA LEU A 226 -3.44 3.96 3.84
C LEU A 226 -2.02 3.93 3.27
N GLY A 227 -1.70 3.03 2.33
CA GLY A 227 -0.31 2.78 1.96
C GLY A 227 0.50 2.52 3.23
N ASP A 228 1.58 3.27 3.39
CA ASP A 228 2.41 3.31 4.60
C ASP A 228 2.40 4.71 5.24
N ALA A 229 1.35 5.48 4.97
CA ALA A 229 1.22 6.87 5.40
C ALA A 229 1.30 7.04 6.92
N HIS A 230 1.79 8.21 7.34
CA HIS A 230 1.93 8.58 8.74
C HIS A 230 0.58 8.86 9.37
N ASP A 231 0.35 8.25 10.53
CA ASP A 231 -0.90 8.34 11.29
C ASP A 231 -1.36 9.79 11.52
N LYS A 232 -0.44 10.66 11.97
CA LYS A 232 -0.74 12.07 12.25
C LYS A 232 -1.29 12.83 11.04
N ILE A 233 -0.80 12.51 9.83
CA ILE A 233 -1.28 13.15 8.59
C ILE A 233 -2.71 12.68 8.30
N ILE A 234 -2.96 11.37 8.43
CA ILE A 234 -4.28 10.79 8.25
C ILE A 234 -5.28 11.35 9.25
N VAL A 235 -4.96 11.38 10.55
CA VAL A 235 -5.80 11.97 11.61
C VAL A 235 -6.15 13.41 11.28
N ARG A 236 -5.16 14.24 10.94
CA ARG A 236 -5.37 15.65 10.60
C ARG A 236 -6.28 15.79 9.37
N SER A 237 -6.06 15.00 8.31
CA SER A 237 -6.89 15.03 7.10
C SER A 237 -8.33 14.59 7.38
N LEU A 238 -8.53 13.54 8.17
CA LEU A 238 -9.87 13.09 8.58
C LEU A 238 -10.60 14.13 9.44
N ARG A 239 -9.91 14.77 10.40
CA ARG A 239 -10.48 15.86 11.20
C ARG A 239 -10.83 17.07 10.32
N ALA A 240 -10.00 17.41 9.32
CA ALA A 240 -10.29 18.47 8.37
C ALA A 240 -11.54 18.19 7.51
N LEU A 241 -11.83 16.92 7.21
CA LEU A 241 -13.08 16.48 6.59
C LEU A 241 -14.28 16.47 7.56
N GLY A 242 -14.07 16.84 8.82
CA GLY A 242 -15.10 16.94 9.85
C GLY A 242 -15.42 15.62 10.57
N TYR A 243 -14.54 14.61 10.46
CA TYR A 243 -14.68 13.38 11.24
C TYR A 243 -14.17 13.56 12.67
N SER A 244 -14.87 12.93 13.61
CA SER A 244 -14.58 12.96 15.03
C SER A 244 -15.04 11.66 15.69
N GLU A 245 -14.78 11.53 16.98
CA GLU A 245 -15.20 10.42 17.82
C GLU A 245 -16.73 10.26 17.85
N THR A 246 -17.48 11.35 17.68
CA THR A 246 -18.94 11.38 17.62
C THR A 246 -19.50 11.37 16.19
N ARG A 247 -18.69 11.77 15.21
CA ARG A 247 -19.02 11.74 13.78
C ARG A 247 -17.97 10.93 13.05
N LYS A 248 -18.00 9.62 13.23
CA LYS A 248 -17.03 8.69 12.68
C LYS A 248 -17.19 8.50 11.17
N LEU A 249 -16.10 8.22 10.46
CA LEU A 249 -16.07 7.90 9.04
C LEU A 249 -16.63 6.49 8.80
N PRO A 250 -17.81 6.32 8.15
CA PRO A 250 -18.32 5.00 7.82
C PRO A 250 -17.49 4.37 6.71
N LEU A 251 -17.07 3.11 6.87
CA LEU A 251 -16.28 2.37 5.88
C LEU A 251 -16.76 0.92 5.78
N ASP A 252 -16.71 0.37 4.56
CA ASP A 252 -16.83 -1.07 4.32
C ASP A 252 -15.59 -1.82 4.82
N PHE A 253 -14.39 -1.24 4.63
CA PHE A 253 -13.14 -1.70 5.24
C PHE A 253 -12.06 -0.62 5.28
N VAL A 254 -11.01 -0.88 6.06
CA VAL A 254 -9.73 -0.14 6.02
C VAL A 254 -8.57 -1.12 5.80
N LYS A 255 -7.67 -0.82 4.84
CA LYS A 255 -6.34 -1.43 4.76
C LYS A 255 -5.43 -0.66 5.71
N ILE A 256 -4.97 -1.33 6.77
CA ILE A 256 -4.11 -0.75 7.79
C ILE A 256 -2.75 -0.37 7.19
N SER A 257 -2.21 0.76 7.66
CA SER A 257 -0.95 1.32 7.19
C SER A 257 0.24 0.42 7.52
N HIS A 258 1.25 0.38 6.65
CA HIS A 258 2.58 -0.17 6.93
C HIS A 258 2.55 -1.55 7.60
N HIS A 259 1.80 -2.47 6.99
CA HIS A 259 1.67 -3.87 7.42
C HIS A 259 1.19 -4.10 8.86
N GLY A 260 0.55 -3.11 9.49
CA GLY A 260 0.21 -3.19 10.91
C GLY A 260 1.37 -2.81 11.83
N SER A 261 2.27 -1.95 11.38
CA SER A 261 3.26 -1.26 12.21
C SER A 261 2.58 -0.48 13.32
N GLN A 262 3.13 -0.60 14.53
CA GLN A 262 2.70 0.16 15.71
C GLN A 262 2.91 1.67 15.55
N TYR A 263 3.72 2.11 14.60
CA TYR A 263 4.03 3.54 14.40
C TYR A 263 3.07 4.25 13.44
N ASN A 264 2.10 3.53 12.85
CA ASN A 264 1.23 4.04 11.79
C ASN A 264 -0.27 3.84 12.08
N THR A 265 -0.63 3.26 13.24
CA THR A 265 -2.02 3.05 13.66
C THR A 265 -2.21 3.42 15.12
N SER A 266 -2.69 4.63 15.39
CA SER A 266 -2.97 5.13 16.73
C SER A 266 -4.41 4.85 17.19
N SER A 267 -4.64 4.84 18.50
CA SER A 267 -5.98 4.79 19.06
C SER A 267 -6.82 6.04 18.68
N GLU A 268 -6.17 7.19 18.49
CA GLU A 268 -6.83 8.40 17.99
C GLU A 268 -7.38 8.16 16.58
N PHE A 269 -6.54 7.67 15.65
CA PHE A 269 -6.99 7.32 14.30
C PHE A 269 -8.15 6.34 14.31
N LEU A 270 -8.04 5.24 15.07
CA LEU A 270 -9.09 4.23 15.16
C LEU A 270 -10.41 4.80 15.72
N SER A 271 -10.33 5.76 16.64
CA SER A 271 -11.52 6.40 17.22
C SER A 271 -12.35 7.18 16.20
N LEU A 272 -11.75 7.60 15.08
CA LEU A 272 -12.40 8.32 13.98
C LEU A 272 -13.14 7.40 13.00
N LEU A 273 -12.98 6.08 13.09
CA LEU A 273 -13.52 5.13 12.11
C LEU A 273 -14.78 4.42 12.60
N ASN A 274 -15.75 4.24 11.71
CA ASN A 274 -16.87 3.33 11.88
C ASN A 274 -16.74 2.20 10.85
N THR A 275 -16.06 1.12 11.25
CA THR A 275 -15.83 -0.07 10.42
C THR A 275 -15.78 -1.32 11.29
N HIS A 276 -16.14 -2.45 10.68
CA HIS A 276 -15.97 -3.78 11.27
C HIS A 276 -14.92 -4.63 10.56
N ARG A 277 -14.20 -4.07 9.57
CA ARG A 277 -13.24 -4.82 8.76
C ARG A 277 -11.92 -4.06 8.61
N PHE A 278 -10.89 -4.60 9.24
CA PHE A 278 -9.51 -4.13 9.16
C PHE A 278 -8.69 -5.15 8.37
N ILE A 279 -7.91 -4.72 7.39
CA ILE A 279 -7.09 -5.62 6.57
C ILE A 279 -5.62 -5.34 6.84
N ILE A 280 -4.87 -6.38 7.19
CA ILE A 280 -3.42 -6.35 7.37
C ILE A 280 -2.80 -7.31 6.34
N SER A 281 -1.87 -6.80 5.53
CA SER A 281 -1.21 -7.59 4.47
C SER A 281 0.28 -7.76 4.75
N THR A 282 0.66 -8.89 5.33
CA THR A 282 2.06 -9.27 5.61
C THR A 282 2.16 -10.74 6.02
N ASN A 283 3.30 -11.36 5.73
CA ASN A 283 3.66 -12.70 6.20
C ASN A 283 4.66 -12.67 7.37
N GLY A 284 5.02 -11.49 7.89
CA GLY A 284 5.91 -11.28 9.04
C GLY A 284 7.37 -11.69 8.88
N ALA A 285 7.78 -12.18 7.71
CA ALA A 285 9.09 -12.78 7.54
C ALA A 285 10.25 -11.77 7.62
N ILE A 286 10.04 -10.53 7.15
CA ILE A 286 11.14 -9.56 6.96
C ILE A 286 11.24 -8.59 8.14
N HIS A 287 10.16 -7.88 8.49
CA HIS A 287 10.20 -6.77 9.46
C HIS A 287 9.57 -7.07 10.82
N GLY A 288 9.20 -8.33 11.11
CA GLY A 288 8.50 -8.66 12.36
C GLY A 288 7.11 -8.03 12.48
N LEU A 289 6.47 -7.71 11.35
CA LEU A 289 5.14 -7.08 11.29
C LEU A 289 4.03 -8.10 10.95
N PRO A 290 2.81 -7.96 11.47
CA PRO A 290 2.31 -6.81 12.23
C PRO A 290 2.83 -6.78 13.67
N ASN A 291 2.78 -5.63 14.32
CA ASN A 291 2.98 -5.59 15.77
C ASN A 291 1.69 -6.04 16.49
N LYS A 292 1.83 -6.87 17.53
CA LYS A 292 0.73 -7.22 18.45
C LYS A 292 0.13 -5.96 19.08
N ARG A 293 0.92 -4.91 19.31
CA ARG A 293 0.43 -3.60 19.76
C ARG A 293 -0.61 -2.96 18.83
N THR A 294 -0.43 -3.07 17.51
CA THR A 294 -1.44 -2.63 16.53
C THR A 294 -2.71 -3.49 16.63
N ILE A 295 -2.56 -4.81 16.77
CA ILE A 295 -3.68 -5.73 16.96
C ILE A 295 -4.47 -5.36 18.21
N ALA A 296 -3.78 -5.14 19.33
CA ALA A 296 -4.37 -4.73 20.60
C ALA A 296 -5.18 -3.43 20.48
N ARG A 297 -4.65 -2.41 19.80
CA ARG A 297 -5.37 -1.14 19.56
C ARG A 297 -6.65 -1.35 18.76
N ILE A 298 -6.60 -2.15 17.70
CA ILE A 298 -7.79 -2.46 16.90
C ILE A 298 -8.82 -3.24 17.73
N LEU A 299 -8.38 -4.24 18.50
CA LEU A 299 -9.25 -5.03 19.38
C LEU A 299 -9.95 -4.16 20.44
N ALA A 300 -9.24 -3.19 21.02
CA ALA A 300 -9.79 -2.24 22.00
C ALA A 300 -10.73 -1.18 21.38
N SER A 301 -10.55 -0.84 20.10
CA SER A 301 -11.34 0.22 19.43
C SER A 301 -12.81 -0.15 19.16
N GLY A 302 -13.17 -1.43 19.23
CA GLY A 302 -14.53 -1.90 18.96
C GLY A 302 -14.61 -3.40 18.70
N SER A 303 -15.65 -3.85 18.00
CA SER A 303 -15.93 -5.27 17.71
C SER A 303 -15.50 -5.73 16.31
N GLY A 304 -14.71 -4.93 15.57
CA GLY A 304 -14.33 -5.25 14.19
C GLY A 304 -13.37 -6.45 14.06
N ASN A 305 -13.41 -7.12 12.92
CA ASN A 305 -12.52 -8.23 12.60
C ASN A 305 -11.27 -7.73 11.88
N ILE A 306 -10.15 -8.41 12.13
CA ILE A 306 -8.86 -8.18 11.49
C ILE A 306 -8.60 -9.33 10.53
N TYR A 307 -8.46 -8.99 9.25
CA TYR A 307 -8.31 -9.90 8.15
C TYR A 307 -6.85 -9.93 7.69
N PHE A 308 -6.30 -11.14 7.57
CA PHE A 308 -4.93 -11.39 7.14
C PHE A 308 -4.91 -12.17 5.83
N ASN A 309 -3.89 -11.95 5.01
CA ASN A 309 -3.65 -12.74 3.79
C ASN A 309 -2.79 -13.99 4.02
N TYR A 310 -2.30 -14.22 5.25
CA TYR A 310 -1.51 -15.39 5.65
C TYR A 310 -2.02 -15.90 6.99
N SER A 311 -2.47 -17.15 7.04
CA SER A 311 -2.98 -17.77 8.28
C SER A 311 -1.90 -18.00 9.32
N GLU A 312 -0.65 -18.18 8.88
CA GLU A 312 0.52 -18.47 9.71
C GLU A 312 0.82 -17.34 10.70
N ILE A 313 0.41 -16.11 10.36
CA ILE A 313 0.59 -14.93 11.20
C ILE A 313 -0.39 -14.90 12.38
N ILE A 314 -1.53 -15.58 12.27
CA ILE A 314 -2.59 -15.48 13.29
C ILE A 314 -2.22 -16.24 14.56
N SER A 315 -1.70 -17.46 14.42
CA SER A 315 -1.43 -18.34 15.57
C SER A 315 -0.50 -17.73 16.63
N PRO A 316 0.61 -17.05 16.29
CA PRO A 316 1.51 -16.51 17.32
C PRO A 316 1.06 -15.17 17.92
N LEU A 317 -0.01 -14.53 17.41
CA LEU A 317 -0.42 -13.19 17.85
C LEU A 317 -1.09 -13.18 19.23
N LEU A 318 -1.74 -14.28 19.61
CA LEU A 318 -2.47 -14.37 20.87
C LEU A 318 -1.82 -15.38 21.80
N HIS A 319 -1.78 -15.04 23.08
CA HIS A 319 -1.47 -16.00 24.13
C HIS A 319 -2.68 -16.94 24.34
N GLU A 320 -2.43 -18.09 24.98
CA GLU A 320 -3.46 -19.11 25.19
C GLU A 320 -4.70 -18.56 25.90
N HIS A 321 -4.52 -17.74 26.94
CA HIS A 321 -5.61 -17.11 27.70
C HIS A 321 -6.37 -16.03 26.92
N GLU A 322 -5.77 -15.44 25.88
CA GLU A 322 -6.40 -14.42 25.02
C GLU A 322 -7.23 -15.06 23.90
N THR A 323 -6.87 -16.30 23.54
CA THR A 323 -7.41 -17.01 22.37
C THR A 323 -8.92 -17.22 22.48
N GLU A 324 -9.42 -17.60 23.66
CA GLU A 324 -10.86 -17.83 23.88
C GLU A 324 -11.68 -16.56 23.58
N THR A 325 -11.13 -15.38 23.89
CA THR A 325 -11.84 -14.11 23.74
C THR A 325 -11.69 -13.54 22.33
N TYR A 326 -10.48 -13.57 21.75
CA TYR A 326 -10.16 -12.74 20.57
C TYR A 326 -9.92 -13.52 19.28
N SER A 327 -9.71 -14.84 19.31
CA SER A 327 -9.37 -15.62 18.12
C SER A 327 -10.41 -15.51 17.00
N SER A 328 -11.70 -15.46 17.35
CA SER A 328 -12.80 -15.32 16.39
C SER A 328 -12.76 -14.01 15.57
N ARG A 329 -12.02 -13.00 16.03
CA ARG A 329 -11.85 -11.71 15.36
C ARG A 329 -10.63 -11.67 14.45
N LEU A 330 -9.72 -12.64 14.50
CA LEU A 330 -8.56 -12.76 13.61
C LEU A 330 -8.88 -13.76 12.51
N VAL A 331 -9.03 -13.28 11.28
CA VAL A 331 -9.57 -14.07 10.16
C VAL A 331 -8.56 -14.15 9.02
N ALA A 332 -8.26 -15.36 8.55
CA ALA A 332 -7.50 -15.54 7.32
C ALA A 332 -8.42 -15.38 6.10
N LEU A 333 -8.00 -14.58 5.12
CA LEU A 333 -8.67 -14.43 3.83
C LEU A 333 -8.22 -15.52 2.86
N ASP A 334 -9.14 -15.97 2.02
CA ASP A 334 -8.90 -16.87 0.88
C ASP A 334 -8.38 -16.14 -0.37
N GLY A 335 -7.93 -14.89 -0.21
CA GLY A 335 -7.32 -14.08 -1.26
C GLY A 335 -8.27 -13.15 -2.02
N LYS A 336 -9.60 -13.20 -1.78
CA LYS A 336 -10.56 -12.27 -2.39
C LYS A 336 -11.48 -11.64 -1.33
N ILE A 337 -11.76 -10.35 -1.47
CA ILE A 337 -12.80 -9.67 -0.70
C ILE A 337 -13.87 -9.22 -1.69
N ARG A 338 -15.11 -9.68 -1.50
CA ARG A 338 -16.28 -9.24 -2.28
C ARG A 338 -17.15 -8.38 -1.37
N LEU A 339 -17.46 -7.16 -1.81
CA LEU A 339 -18.26 -6.17 -1.06
C LEU A 339 -19.65 -5.97 -1.62
#